data_AF-A0A139DE59-F1
#
_entry.id   AF-A0A139DE59-F1
#
_cell.length_a   1.000
_cell.length_b   1.000
_cell.length_c   1.000
_cell.angle_alpha   90.00
_cell.angle_beta   90.00
_cell.angle_gamma   90.00
#
_symmetry.space_group_name_H-M   'P 1'
#
loop_
_entity.id
_entity.type
_entity.pdbx_description
1 polymer ?
#
loop_
_entity_poly.entity_id
_entity_poly.type
_entity_poly.pdbx_seq_one_letter_code
_entity_poly.pdbx_strand_id
1 'polypeptide(L)'
;MLTPAEKEMLYELIATVMGDDLSIKSRMSRFNLRTVDVVEEMIVANENCNESIKKLVTDLLGGSATLAKGWLRTLIKGSKRKINGINFHGYGCSVATKSRWRSAIIASVI
;
A
#
# COMPACT_ATOMS: atom_id res chain seq x y z
N MET A 1 5.98 -16.45 2.58
CA MET A 1 5.21 -16.23 1.34
C MET A 1 3.89 -15.58 1.70
N LEU A 2 3.30 -14.75 0.83
CA LEU A 2 1.98 -14.16 1.09
C LEU A 2 0.86 -15.11 0.62
N THR A 3 -0.23 -15.17 1.37
CA THR A 3 -1.48 -15.86 1.01
C THR A 3 -2.23 -15.08 -0.08
N PRO A 4 -3.16 -15.70 -0.83
CA PRO A 4 -3.97 -14.98 -1.82
C PRO A 4 -4.71 -13.76 -1.25
N ALA A 5 -5.29 -13.88 -0.05
CA ALA A 5 -6.00 -12.78 0.61
C ALA A 5 -5.05 -11.63 1.01
N GLU A 6 -3.83 -11.95 1.46
CA GLU A 6 -2.81 -10.94 1.77
C GLU A 6 -2.36 -10.19 0.51
N LYS A 7 -2.29 -10.89 -0.63
CA LYS A 7 -1.93 -10.28 -1.92
C LYS A 7 -3.04 -9.36 -2.44
N GLU A 8 -4.29 -9.75 -2.27
CA GLU A 8 -5.46 -8.94 -2.62
C GLU A 8 -5.52 -7.68 -1.75
N MET A 9 -5.37 -7.83 -0.43
CA MET A 9 -5.29 -6.68 0.49
C MET A 9 -4.14 -5.73 0.13
N LEU A 10 -2.96 -6.26 -0.22
CA LEU A 10 -1.83 -5.44 -0.65
C LEU A 10 -2.15 -4.70 -1.95
N TYR A 11 -2.84 -5.33 -2.90
CA TYR A 11 -3.28 -4.66 -4.12
C TYR A 11 -4.30 -3.55 -3.84
N GLU A 12 -5.30 -3.81 -3.00
CA GLU A 12 -6.29 -2.81 -2.60
C GLU A 12 -5.62 -1.58 -1.98
N LEU A 13 -4.63 -1.77 -1.12
CA LEU A 13 -3.85 -0.69 -0.53
C LEU A 13 -3.07 0.10 -1.59
N ILE A 14 -2.43 -0.58 -2.53
CA ILE A 14 -1.72 0.07 -3.64
C ILE A 14 -2.70 0.91 -4.48
N ALA A 15 -3.81 0.31 -4.92
CA ALA A 15 -4.83 0.96 -5.72
C ALA A 15 -5.47 2.15 -4.98
N THR A 16 -5.63 2.04 -3.67
CA THR A 16 -6.11 3.11 -2.80
C THR A 16 -5.17 4.32 -2.82
N VAL A 17 -3.86 4.11 -2.80
CA VAL A 17 -2.88 5.21 -2.74
C VAL A 17 -2.57 5.81 -4.12
N MET A 18 -2.40 4.98 -5.16
CA MET A 18 -1.91 5.42 -6.48
C MET A 18 -2.96 5.29 -7.60
N GLY A 19 -4.19 4.88 -7.27
CA GLY A 19 -5.21 4.51 -8.24
C GLY A 19 -4.97 3.12 -8.85
N ASP A 20 -6.01 2.56 -9.48
CA ASP A 20 -5.91 1.28 -10.18
C ASP A 20 -4.83 1.28 -11.27
N ASP A 21 -4.09 0.18 -11.34
CA ASP A 21 -3.06 -0.03 -12.35
C ASP A 21 -3.06 -1.50 -12.82
N LEU A 22 -3.46 -1.72 -14.07
CA LEU A 22 -3.55 -3.05 -14.68
C LEU A 22 -2.20 -3.79 -14.71
N SER A 23 -1.08 -3.06 -14.84
CA SER A 23 0.25 -3.66 -14.85
C SER A 23 0.68 -4.17 -13.47
N ILE A 24 0.21 -3.53 -12.40
CA ILE A 24 0.40 -4.03 -11.04
C ILE A 24 -0.59 -5.17 -10.75
N LYS A 25 -1.86 -5.01 -11.13
CA LYS A 25 -2.92 -6.01 -10.91
C LYS A 25 -2.59 -7.37 -11.52
N SER A 26 -2.12 -7.38 -12.77
CA SER A 26 -1.69 -8.59 -13.49
C SER A 26 -0.53 -9.34 -12.82
N ARG A 27 0.22 -8.68 -11.93
CA ARG A 27 1.35 -9.23 -11.18
C ARG A 27 1.02 -9.56 -9.73
N MET A 28 -0.22 -9.34 -9.29
CA MET A 28 -0.66 -9.56 -7.91
C MET A 28 -0.33 -10.96 -7.40
N SER A 29 -0.47 -11.99 -8.24
CA SER A 29 -0.13 -13.38 -7.90
C SER A 29 1.34 -13.58 -7.49
N ARG A 30 2.24 -12.67 -7.87
CA ARG A 30 3.68 -12.71 -7.58
C ARG A 30 4.10 -11.86 -6.39
N PHE A 31 3.17 -11.15 -5.75
CA PHE A 31 3.47 -10.32 -4.59
C PHE A 31 4.12 -11.12 -3.47
N ASN A 32 5.16 -10.54 -2.89
CA ASN A 32 5.99 -11.18 -1.88
C ASN A 32 6.36 -10.18 -0.78
N LEU A 33 7.18 -10.59 0.18
CA LEU A 33 7.56 -9.73 1.30
C LEU A 33 8.35 -8.49 0.86
N ARG A 34 9.17 -8.60 -0.19
CA ARG A 34 9.86 -7.44 -0.77
C ARG A 34 8.87 -6.44 -1.37
N THR A 35 7.79 -6.92 -1.98
CA THR A 35 6.69 -6.05 -2.43
C THR A 35 6.07 -5.30 -1.27
N VAL A 36 5.85 -5.96 -0.13
CA VAL A 36 5.34 -5.31 1.08
C VAL A 36 6.28 -4.19 1.54
N ASP A 37 7.58 -4.45 1.57
CA ASP A 37 8.57 -3.45 2.01
C ASP A 37 8.57 -2.21 1.09
N VAL A 38 8.50 -2.41 -0.24
CA VAL A 38 8.42 -1.30 -1.21
C VAL A 38 7.13 -0.50 -1.06
N VAL A 39 6.01 -1.17 -0.80
CA VAL A 39 4.72 -0.51 -0.58
C VAL A 39 4.70 0.24 0.75
N GLU A 40 5.37 -0.27 1.77
CA GLU A 40 5.55 0.42 3.04
C GLU A 40 6.31 1.74 2.84
N GLU A 41 7.43 1.70 2.12
CA GLU A 41 8.21 2.89 1.78
C GLU A 41 7.40 3.89 0.95
N MET A 42 6.59 3.41 0.01
CA MET A 42 5.67 4.25 -0.76
C MET A 42 4.70 5.00 0.15
N ILE A 43 4.08 4.32 1.13
CA ILE A 43 3.09 4.94 2.01
C ILE A 43 3.76 5.99 2.91
N VAL A 44 4.90 5.66 3.52
CA VAL A 44 5.67 6.59 4.36
C VAL A 44 6.10 7.81 3.55
N ALA A 45 6.60 7.62 2.33
CA ALA A 45 7.03 8.72 1.47
C ALA A 45 5.88 9.65 1.04
N ASN A 46 4.63 9.18 1.09
CA ASN A 46 3.46 9.96 0.69
C ASN A 46 2.55 10.35 1.87
N GLU A 47 2.92 10.01 3.12
CA GLU A 47 2.13 10.31 4.32
C GLU A 47 1.84 11.82 4.46
N ASN A 48 2.81 12.65 4.08
CA ASN A 48 2.74 14.11 4.15
C ASN A 48 2.18 14.75 2.87
N CYS A 49 1.98 13.96 1.82
CA CYS A 49 1.44 14.47 0.56
C CYS A 49 -0.08 14.69 0.66
N ASN A 50 -0.79 13.84 1.40
CA ASN A 50 -2.24 13.89 1.50
C ASN A 50 -2.69 13.46 2.90
N GLU A 51 -3.47 14.32 3.58
CA GLU A 51 -4.07 14.00 4.89
C GLU A 51 -4.90 12.72 4.86
N SER A 52 -5.46 12.34 3.70
CA SER A 52 -6.14 11.06 3.52
C SER A 52 -5.18 9.88 3.69
N ILE A 53 -3.90 9.99 3.29
CA ILE A 53 -2.91 8.89 3.40
C ILE A 53 -2.56 8.74 4.86
N LYS A 54 -2.30 9.87 5.52
CA LYS A 54 -2.11 9.93 6.96
C LYS A 54 -3.29 9.32 7.72
N LYS A 55 -4.52 9.63 7.32
CA LYS A 55 -5.74 9.07 7.92
C LYS A 55 -5.87 7.57 7.68
N LEU A 56 -5.66 7.08 6.44
CA LEU A 56 -5.62 5.65 6.13
C LEU A 56 -4.62 4.92 7.02
N VAL A 57 -3.41 5.43 7.13
CA VAL A 57 -2.36 4.85 7.96
C VAL A 57 -2.75 4.85 9.43
N THR A 58 -3.32 5.95 9.92
CA THR A 58 -3.78 6.08 11.30
C THR A 58 -4.92 5.10 11.61
N ASP A 59 -5.88 4.95 10.69
CA ASP A 59 -7.01 4.02 10.82
C ASP A 59 -6.54 2.56 10.76
N LEU A 60 -5.59 2.25 9.89
CA LEU A 60 -4.96 0.93 9.79
C LEU A 60 -4.18 0.56 11.06
N LEU A 61 -3.46 1.53 11.65
CA LEU A 61 -2.68 1.33 12.86
C LEU A 61 -3.47 1.52 14.16
N GLY A 62 -4.75 1.87 14.08
CA GLY A 62 -5.60 2.07 15.26
C GLY A 62 -5.16 3.26 16.14
N GLY A 63 -4.64 4.33 15.54
CA GLY A 63 -4.26 5.55 16.26
C GLY A 63 -2.85 5.57 16.85
N SER A 64 -2.03 4.52 16.64
CA SER A 64 -0.63 4.54 17.06
C SER A 64 0.19 5.43 16.11
N ALA A 65 0.78 6.51 16.65
CA ALA A 65 1.37 7.61 15.87
C ALA A 65 2.76 7.31 15.28
N THR A 66 3.30 6.10 15.41
CA THR A 66 4.67 5.76 14.97
C THR A 66 4.69 4.59 14.01
N LEU A 67 5.05 4.88 12.75
CA LEU A 67 5.31 3.90 11.69
C LEU A 67 6.70 3.27 11.90
N ALA A 68 6.79 2.22 12.71
CA ALA A 68 8.02 1.44 12.79
C ALA A 68 8.21 0.62 11.50
N LYS A 69 9.45 0.48 11.01
CA LYS A 69 9.73 -0.34 9.82
C LYS A 69 9.18 -1.78 9.99
N GLY A 70 8.48 -2.29 8.99
CA GLY A 70 7.80 -3.58 9.00
C GLY A 70 6.39 -3.55 9.58
N TRP A 71 5.83 -2.37 9.87
CA TRP A 71 4.44 -2.23 10.33
C TRP A 71 3.45 -2.81 9.32
N LEU A 72 3.69 -2.61 8.02
CA LEU A 72 2.76 -3.07 6.99
C LEU A 72 2.77 -4.59 6.89
N ARG A 73 3.95 -5.21 7.05
CA ARG A 73 4.08 -6.66 7.13
C ARG A 73 3.31 -7.23 8.32
N THR A 74 3.35 -6.55 9.46
CA THR A 74 2.65 -6.95 10.68
C THR A 74 1.13 -6.82 10.49
N LEU A 75 0.68 -5.75 9.85
CA LEU A 75 -0.72 -5.58 9.49
C LEU A 75 -1.21 -6.64 8.52
N ILE A 76 -0.54 -6.87 7.40
CA ILE A 76 -0.99 -7.83 6.39
C ILE A 76 -1.08 -9.24 6.97
N LYS A 77 -0.13 -9.63 7.85
CA LYS A 77 -0.13 -10.94 8.50
C LYS A 77 -1.08 -11.07 9.69
N GLY A 78 -1.30 -9.97 10.43
CA GLY A 78 -2.09 -9.96 11.66
C GLY A 78 -3.54 -9.52 11.46
N SER A 79 -3.83 -8.83 10.37
CA SER A 79 -5.14 -8.25 10.08
C SER A 79 -6.05 -9.27 9.39
N LYS A 80 -7.15 -9.62 10.07
CA LYS A 80 -8.37 -10.14 9.41
C LYS A 80 -9.30 -9.01 8.93
N ARG A 81 -8.92 -7.74 9.12
CA ARG A 81 -9.76 -6.59 8.78
C ARG A 81 -9.61 -6.26 7.30
N LYS A 82 -10.75 -6.21 6.59
CA LYS A 82 -10.84 -5.65 5.25
C LYS A 82 -10.49 -4.16 5.32
N ILE A 83 -9.66 -3.70 4.40
CA ILE A 83 -9.42 -2.26 4.22
C ILE A 83 -10.73 -1.71 3.65
N ASN A 84 -11.56 -1.10 4.50
CA ASN A 84 -12.80 -0.48 4.02
C ASN A 84 -12.42 0.71 3.15
N GLY A 85 -12.84 0.66 1.88
CA GLY A 85 -12.47 1.58 0.80
C GLY A 85 -12.45 3.04 1.24
N ILE A 86 -11.24 3.53 1.49
CA ILE A 86 -11.01 4.96 1.69
C ILE A 86 -10.85 5.54 0.29
N ASN A 87 -11.85 6.31 -0.15
CA ASN A 87 -11.75 7.02 -1.43
C ASN A 87 -10.71 8.15 -1.32
N PHE A 88 -9.59 7.98 -2.00
CA PHE A 88 -8.54 8.99 -2.07
C PHE A 88 -8.89 10.07 -3.09
N HIS A 89 -9.44 11.18 -2.61
CA HIS A 89 -9.76 12.36 -3.43
C HIS A 89 -8.54 13.28 -3.71
N GLY A 90 -7.31 12.75 -3.69
CA GLY A 90 -6.07 13.52 -3.88
C GLY A 90 -5.35 13.17 -5.19
N TYR A 91 -5.90 13.60 -6.33
CA TYR A 91 -5.39 13.27 -7.67
C TYR A 91 -3.91 13.67 -7.89
N GLY A 92 -3.44 14.80 -7.34
CA GLY A 92 -2.05 15.25 -7.52
C GLY A 92 -1.01 14.33 -6.88
N CYS A 93 -1.23 13.95 -5.62
CA CYS A 93 -0.36 13.00 -4.92
C CYS A 93 -0.43 11.60 -5.51
N SER A 94 -1.62 11.16 -5.93
CA SER A 94 -1.79 9.85 -6.59
C SER A 94 -0.96 9.76 -7.86
N VAL A 95 -0.96 10.79 -8.71
CA VAL A 95 -0.16 10.83 -9.95
C VAL A 95 1.35 10.85 -9.67
N ALA A 96 1.82 11.69 -8.74
CA ALA A 96 3.22 11.75 -8.36
C ALA A 96 3.71 10.42 -7.74
N THR A 97 2.87 9.83 -6.87
CA THR A 97 3.11 8.50 -6.29
C THR A 97 3.21 7.45 -7.38
N LYS A 98 2.27 7.46 -8.33
CA LYS A 98 2.24 6.51 -9.43
C LYS A 98 3.47 6.59 -10.31
N SER A 99 3.88 7.79 -10.70
CA SER A 99 5.09 8.02 -11.48
C SER A 99 6.33 7.49 -10.78
N ARG A 100 6.45 7.70 -9.47
CA ARG A 100 7.64 7.33 -8.68
C ARG A 100 7.72 5.86 -8.32
N TRP A 101 6.59 5.24 -7.94
CA TRP A 101 6.60 3.95 -7.26
C TRP A 101 6.14 2.76 -8.12
N ARG A 102 5.48 3.00 -9.27
CA ARG A 102 5.02 1.91 -10.16
C ARG A 102 6.14 0.97 -10.57
N SER A 103 7.26 1.51 -11.04
CA SER A 103 8.41 0.70 -11.48
C SER A 103 9.05 -0.07 -10.33
N ALA A 104 9.12 0.52 -9.14
CA ALA A 104 9.65 -0.14 -7.95
C ALA A 104 8.78 -1.33 -7.51
N ILE A 105 7.45 -1.15 -7.50
CA ILE A 105 6.50 -2.22 -7.20
C ILE A 105 6.62 -3.35 -8.21
N ILE A 106 6.66 -3.04 -9.52
CA ILE A 106 6.82 -4.04 -10.58
C ILE A 106 8.17 -4.77 -10.46
N ALA A 107 9.26 -4.07 -10.13
CA ALA A 107 10.57 -4.69 -9.94
C ALA A 107 10.63 -5.58 -8.69
N SER A 108 9.81 -5.29 -7.67
CA SER A 108 9.79 -6.06 -6.40
C SER A 108 9.17 -7.45 -6.52
N VAL A 109 8.38 -7.70 -7.58
CA VAL A 109 7.70 -8.99 -7.81
C VAL A 109 8.55 -10.00 -8.59
N ILE A 110 9.75 -9.58 -9.00
CA ILE A 110 10.80 -10.41 -9.60
C ILE A 110 11.53 -11.13 -8.47
#